data_AF-A0A849G155-F1
#
_entry.id   AF-A0A849G155-F1
#
_cell.length_a   1.000
_cell.length_b   1.000
_cell.length_c   1.000
_cell.angle_alpha   90.00
_cell.angle_beta   90.00
_cell.angle_gamma   90.00
#
_symmetry.space_group_name_H-M   'P 1'
#
loop_
_entity.id
_entity.type
_entity.pdbx_description
1 polymer ?
#
loop_
_entity_poly.entity_id
_entity_poly.type
_entity_poly.pdbx_seq_one_letter_code
_entity_poly.pdbx_strand_id
1 'polypeptide(L)'
;RIITETVPQIEDLLAGGADMGVLAERTDMETGRIEWNEETFDGIAAYDAFRSAAASAQPGGFPDVIELDDGGIFALTVDEVRAPEPIPFDEVRDEVIAGWETAETEAALVDRAELLAAGDLGDSGLVLETDTDLARDGFLEGTPPDFIETLFAMTPGDVDVLSADGDAWVLRLDAINPPDATTDEAAALRDAFAARTAVEMSTGLIQAYTQAILDGTGVSVNQSALNAVNAQLP
;
A
#
# COMPACT_ATOMS: atom_id res chain seq x y z
N ARG A 1 -21.36 32.01 -16.53
CA ARG A 1 -21.11 33.44 -16.18
C ARG A 1 -22.29 34.13 -15.50
N ILE A 2 -23.55 33.77 -15.78
CA ILE A 2 -24.72 34.32 -15.07
C ILE A 2 -24.85 33.77 -13.63
N ILE A 3 -24.43 32.53 -13.39
CA ILE A 3 -24.51 31.88 -12.06
C ILE A 3 -23.57 32.53 -11.04
N THR A 4 -22.37 32.98 -11.44
CA THR A 4 -21.44 33.65 -10.51
C THR A 4 -21.97 35.02 -10.04
N GLU A 5 -22.87 35.66 -10.80
CA GLU A 5 -23.47 36.94 -10.42
C GLU A 5 -24.55 36.79 -9.33
N THR A 6 -25.08 35.57 -9.11
CA THR A 6 -26.07 35.27 -8.06
C THR A 6 -25.44 34.76 -6.76
N VAL A 7 -24.15 34.43 -6.75
CA VAL A 7 -23.41 34.00 -5.54
C VAL A 7 -23.57 34.98 -4.38
N PRO A 8 -23.41 36.32 -4.55
CA PRO A 8 -23.57 37.25 -3.42
C PRO A 8 -24.99 37.26 -2.82
N GLN A 9 -26.01 36.98 -3.63
CA GLN A 9 -27.39 36.84 -3.14
C GLN A 9 -27.55 35.56 -2.32
N ILE A 10 -26.97 34.44 -2.77
CA ILE A 10 -27.02 33.16 -2.05
C ILE A 10 -26.26 33.26 -0.72
N GLU A 11 -25.07 33.86 -0.74
CA GLU A 11 -24.28 34.12 0.47
C GLU A 11 -25.03 35.01 1.47
N ASP A 12 -25.74 36.05 1.02
CA ASP A 12 -26.56 36.90 1.91
C ASP A 12 -27.74 36.12 2.52
N LEU A 13 -28.37 35.23 1.75
CA LEU A 13 -29.43 34.35 2.27
C LEU A 13 -28.87 33.39 3.32
N LEU A 14 -27.72 32.76 3.06
CA LEU A 14 -27.07 31.84 4.00
C LEU A 14 -26.62 32.57 5.27
N ALA A 15 -26.03 33.76 5.14
CA ALA A 15 -25.66 34.62 6.27
C ALA A 15 -26.89 35.07 7.08
N GLY A 16 -28.04 35.23 6.42
CA GLY A 16 -29.34 35.49 7.03
C GLY A 16 -29.99 34.28 7.72
N GLY A 17 -29.38 33.10 7.65
CA GLY A 17 -29.88 31.86 8.24
C GLY A 17 -30.95 31.16 7.40
N ALA A 18 -30.99 31.40 6.08
CA ALA A 18 -31.83 30.64 5.16
C ALA A 18 -31.42 29.16 5.14
N ASP A 19 -32.41 28.26 5.17
CA ASP A 19 -32.19 26.83 4.94
C ASP A 19 -32.15 26.50 3.43
N MET A 20 -31.81 25.25 3.10
CA MET A 20 -31.70 24.80 1.71
C MET A 20 -33.02 24.94 0.92
N GLY A 21 -34.18 24.84 1.59
CA GLY A 21 -35.48 25.04 0.96
C GLY A 21 -35.71 26.51 0.59
N VAL A 22 -35.37 27.44 1.48
CA VAL A 22 -35.44 28.88 1.21
C VAL A 22 -34.48 29.30 0.08
N LEU A 23 -33.30 28.67 -0.01
CA LEU A 23 -32.40 28.89 -1.15
C LEU A 23 -33.07 28.47 -2.47
N ALA A 24 -33.65 27.29 -2.53
CA ALA A 24 -34.34 26.80 -3.72
C ALA A 24 -35.58 27.64 -4.10
N GLU A 25 -36.28 28.23 -3.13
CA GLU A 25 -37.43 29.10 -3.41
C GLU A 25 -37.05 30.50 -3.93
N ARG A 26 -35.91 31.03 -3.47
CA ARG A 26 -35.51 32.43 -3.72
C ARG A 26 -34.42 32.59 -4.77
N THR A 27 -33.93 31.47 -5.31
CA THR A 27 -32.86 31.41 -6.31
C THR A 27 -33.16 30.31 -7.34
N ASP A 28 -32.30 30.13 -8.34
CA ASP A 28 -32.43 29.06 -9.33
C ASP A 28 -31.77 27.74 -8.87
N MET A 29 -31.42 27.59 -7.58
CA MET A 29 -30.84 26.37 -7.04
C MET A 29 -31.89 25.26 -6.89
N GLU A 30 -31.47 24.02 -7.09
CA GLU A 30 -32.31 22.84 -6.89
C GLU A 30 -31.90 22.07 -5.63
N THR A 31 -32.89 21.71 -4.81
CA THR A 31 -32.67 20.86 -3.63
C THR A 31 -32.46 19.40 -4.04
N GLY A 32 -31.43 18.76 -3.50
CA GLY A 32 -31.16 17.34 -3.66
C GLY A 32 -30.80 16.68 -2.33
N ARG A 33 -30.87 15.34 -2.30
CA ARG A 33 -30.40 14.52 -1.16
C ARG A 33 -29.59 13.36 -1.69
N ILE A 34 -28.47 13.09 -1.04
CA ILE A 34 -27.56 11.98 -1.37
C ILE A 34 -27.13 11.29 -0.08
N GLU A 35 -27.10 9.96 -0.10
CA GLU A 35 -26.34 9.17 0.87
C GLU A 35 -24.94 9.02 0.27
N TRP A 36 -23.91 9.52 0.97
CA TRP A 36 -22.56 9.64 0.42
C TRP A 36 -21.53 8.95 1.32
N ASN A 37 -20.61 8.22 0.67
CA ASN A 37 -19.37 7.71 1.25
C ASN A 37 -18.21 7.93 0.24
N GLU A 38 -16.98 7.56 0.62
CA GLU A 38 -15.79 7.74 -0.23
C GLU A 38 -15.83 6.95 -1.55
N GLU A 39 -16.68 5.93 -1.65
CA GLU A 39 -16.87 5.09 -2.83
C GLU A 39 -18.00 5.58 -3.75
N THR A 40 -18.70 6.65 -3.35
CA THR A 40 -19.83 7.22 -4.10
C THR A 40 -19.32 8.23 -5.14
N PHE A 41 -19.52 7.95 -6.44
CA PHE A 41 -19.06 8.80 -7.55
C PHE A 41 -20.17 9.24 -8.51
N ASP A 42 -21.44 8.99 -8.18
CA ASP A 42 -22.59 9.33 -9.03
C ASP A 42 -23.16 10.73 -8.74
N GLY A 43 -23.77 11.35 -9.76
CA GLY A 43 -24.44 12.65 -9.63
C GLY A 43 -23.48 13.77 -9.18
N ILE A 44 -23.85 14.53 -8.15
CA ILE A 44 -23.00 15.61 -7.62
C ILE A 44 -21.71 15.08 -6.98
N ALA A 45 -21.67 13.79 -6.58
CA ALA A 45 -20.47 13.17 -6.03
C ALA A 45 -19.39 12.86 -7.11
N ALA A 46 -19.72 13.02 -8.40
CA ALA A 46 -18.73 12.97 -9.47
C ALA A 46 -17.72 14.13 -9.39
N TYR A 47 -18.11 15.26 -8.81
CA TYR A 47 -17.27 16.45 -8.69
C TYR A 47 -16.35 16.39 -7.46
N ASP A 48 -15.07 16.71 -7.66
CA ASP A 48 -14.08 16.66 -6.59
C ASP A 48 -14.31 17.70 -5.48
N ALA A 49 -14.75 18.90 -5.89
CA ALA A 49 -15.14 19.97 -4.98
C ALA A 49 -16.28 19.53 -4.02
N PHE A 50 -17.25 18.77 -4.52
CA PHE A 50 -18.32 18.23 -3.68
C PHE A 50 -17.79 17.19 -2.69
N ARG A 51 -17.02 16.19 -3.15
CA ARG A 51 -16.47 15.15 -2.27
C ARG A 51 -15.59 15.74 -1.16
N SER A 52 -14.75 16.71 -1.51
CA SER A 52 -13.88 17.42 -0.55
C SER A 52 -14.69 18.18 0.50
N ALA A 53 -15.77 18.85 0.08
CA ALA A 53 -16.66 19.56 0.98
C ALA A 53 -17.46 18.59 1.87
N ALA A 54 -18.03 17.53 1.29
CA ALA A 54 -18.81 16.52 2.00
C ALA A 54 -17.96 15.79 3.07
N ALA A 55 -16.72 15.44 2.75
CA ALA A 55 -15.78 14.82 3.69
C ALA A 55 -15.45 15.68 4.91
N SER A 56 -15.49 17.01 4.76
CA SER A 56 -15.17 17.98 5.82
C SER A 56 -16.40 18.46 6.60
N ALA A 57 -17.60 18.19 6.09
CA ALA A 57 -18.83 18.73 6.63
C ALA A 57 -19.27 18.00 7.90
N GLN A 58 -19.94 18.72 8.79
CA GLN A 58 -20.46 18.18 10.05
C GLN A 58 -21.94 18.52 10.23
N PRO A 59 -22.71 17.66 10.93
CA PRO A 59 -24.07 17.98 11.32
C PRO A 59 -24.13 19.31 12.09
N GLY A 60 -25.02 20.20 11.65
CA GLY A 60 -25.15 21.55 12.21
C GLY A 60 -24.07 22.55 11.79
N GLY A 61 -23.21 22.19 10.83
CA GLY A 61 -22.29 23.13 10.17
C GLY A 61 -23.03 24.19 9.35
N PHE A 62 -22.40 25.36 9.20
CA PHE A 62 -22.93 26.40 8.33
C PHE A 62 -22.59 26.08 6.87
N PRO A 63 -23.58 26.07 5.96
CA PRO A 63 -23.34 25.85 4.54
C PRO A 63 -22.63 27.06 3.92
N ASP A 64 -21.65 26.80 3.07
CA ASP A 64 -21.00 27.79 2.21
C ASP A 64 -21.31 27.50 0.74
N VAL A 65 -21.20 28.51 -0.12
CA VAL A 65 -21.33 28.34 -1.57
C VAL A 65 -19.98 27.91 -2.15
N ILE A 66 -19.98 26.78 -2.85
CA ILE A 66 -18.79 26.17 -3.44
C ILE A 66 -19.01 26.03 -4.95
N GLU A 67 -18.00 26.41 -5.74
CA GLU A 67 -18.02 26.31 -7.20
C GLU A 67 -17.57 24.91 -7.66
N LEU A 68 -18.24 24.39 -8.69
CA LEU A 68 -17.92 23.14 -9.37
C LEU A 68 -17.06 23.42 -10.60
N ASP A 69 -16.30 22.42 -11.04
CA ASP A 69 -15.39 22.55 -12.19
C ASP A 69 -16.11 22.85 -13.53
N ASP A 70 -17.41 22.56 -13.62
CA ASP A 70 -18.25 22.90 -14.78
C ASP A 70 -18.85 24.32 -14.73
N GLY A 71 -18.51 25.09 -13.68
CA GLY A 71 -19.01 26.44 -13.43
C GLY A 71 -20.38 26.48 -12.76
N GLY A 72 -20.91 25.35 -12.31
CA GLY A 72 -22.03 25.28 -11.37
C GLY A 72 -21.62 25.68 -9.95
N ILE A 73 -22.61 25.84 -9.07
CA ILE A 73 -22.38 26.09 -7.65
C ILE A 73 -23.27 25.17 -6.82
N PHE A 74 -22.83 24.83 -5.61
CA PHE A 74 -23.64 24.11 -4.64
C PHE A 74 -23.42 24.66 -3.23
N ALA A 75 -24.38 24.35 -2.36
CA ALA A 75 -24.23 24.44 -0.92
C ALA A 75 -24.70 23.09 -0.35
N LEU A 76 -24.09 22.62 0.74
CA LEU A 76 -24.49 21.38 1.39
C LEU A 76 -24.71 21.57 2.88
N THR A 77 -25.60 20.76 3.44
CA THR A 77 -25.79 20.59 4.87
C THR A 77 -25.82 19.10 5.18
N VAL A 78 -25.25 18.70 6.31
CA VAL A 78 -25.26 17.30 6.75
C VAL A 78 -26.44 17.10 7.70
N ASP A 79 -27.37 16.24 7.31
CA ASP A 79 -28.51 15.85 8.16
C ASP A 79 -28.07 14.90 9.27
N GLU A 80 -27.32 13.86 8.90
CA GLU A 80 -26.91 12.76 9.78
C GLU A 80 -25.57 12.19 9.29
N VAL A 81 -24.69 11.85 10.23
CA VAL A 81 -23.53 10.99 9.96
C VAL A 81 -23.84 9.62 10.57
N ARG A 82 -24.09 8.64 9.70
CA ARG A 82 -24.32 7.25 10.14
C ARG A 82 -22.98 6.59 10.44
N ALA A 83 -22.90 5.91 11.59
CA ALA A 83 -21.74 5.10 11.91
C ALA A 83 -21.64 3.91 10.94
N PRO A 84 -20.44 3.35 10.70
CA PRO A 84 -20.30 2.11 9.94
C PRO A 84 -21.15 1.02 10.58
N GLU A 85 -22.08 0.46 9.81
CA GLU A 85 -22.92 -0.66 10.22
C GLU A 85 -22.58 -1.88 9.35
N PRO A 86 -22.55 -3.10 9.91
CA PRO A 86 -22.42 -4.30 9.10
C PRO A 86 -23.54 -4.38 8.07
N ILE A 87 -23.19 -4.72 6.83
CA ILE A 87 -24.18 -4.97 5.79
C ILE A 87 -25.09 -6.13 6.25
N PRO A 88 -26.43 -6.00 6.16
CA PRO A 88 -27.34 -7.08 6.55
C PRO A 88 -26.98 -8.41 5.88
N PHE A 89 -27.03 -9.51 6.64
CA PHE A 89 -26.62 -10.82 6.11
C PHE A 89 -27.38 -11.21 4.83
N ASP A 90 -28.66 -10.84 4.71
CA ASP A 90 -29.46 -11.13 3.51
C ASP A 90 -28.93 -10.42 2.25
N GLU A 91 -28.23 -9.30 2.40
CA GLU A 91 -27.63 -8.55 1.28
C GLU A 91 -26.27 -9.11 0.86
N VAL A 92 -25.50 -9.68 1.80
CA VAL A 92 -24.16 -10.28 1.54
C VAL A 92 -24.16 -11.82 1.56
N ARG A 93 -25.35 -12.44 1.57
CA ARG A 93 -25.49 -13.88 1.76
C ARG A 93 -24.69 -14.69 0.74
N ASP A 94 -24.76 -14.29 -0.52
CA ASP A 94 -24.10 -15.00 -1.62
C ASP A 94 -22.57 -14.83 -1.56
N GLU A 95 -22.08 -13.67 -1.15
CA GLU A 95 -20.64 -13.42 -0.93
C GLU A 95 -20.11 -14.26 0.23
N VAL A 96 -20.86 -14.34 1.33
CA VAL A 96 -20.50 -15.17 2.49
C VAL A 96 -20.49 -16.65 2.11
N ILE A 97 -21.46 -17.12 1.33
CA ILE A 97 -21.48 -18.51 0.84
C ILE A 97 -20.26 -18.78 -0.04
N ALA A 98 -19.94 -17.91 -0.99
CA ALA A 98 -18.77 -18.08 -1.85
C ALA A 98 -17.47 -18.13 -1.03
N GLY A 99 -17.30 -17.21 -0.08
CA GLY A 99 -16.13 -17.20 0.80
C GLY A 99 -16.04 -18.46 1.67
N TRP A 100 -17.17 -18.97 2.17
CA TRP A 100 -17.21 -20.21 2.93
C TRP A 100 -16.89 -21.43 2.05
N GLU A 101 -17.43 -21.52 0.83
CA GLU A 101 -17.14 -22.60 -0.10
C GLU A 101 -15.65 -22.63 -0.48
N THR A 102 -15.03 -21.48 -0.73
CA THR A 102 -13.58 -21.39 -0.98
C THR A 102 -12.78 -21.89 0.23
N ALA A 103 -13.12 -21.44 1.45
CA ALA A 103 -12.40 -21.84 2.66
C ALA A 103 -12.52 -23.33 2.98
N GLU A 104 -13.71 -23.92 2.82
CA GLU A 104 -13.91 -25.36 3.03
C GLU A 104 -13.24 -26.19 1.94
N THR A 105 -13.21 -25.69 0.70
CA THR A 105 -12.49 -26.34 -0.40
C THR A 105 -11.00 -26.35 -0.11
N GLU A 106 -10.43 -25.22 0.31
CA GLU A 106 -9.02 -25.12 0.70
C GLU A 106 -8.69 -26.08 1.83
N ALA A 107 -9.49 -26.10 2.90
CA ALA A 107 -9.29 -27.01 4.03
C ALA A 107 -9.30 -28.48 3.59
N ALA A 108 -10.25 -28.87 2.74
CA ALA A 108 -10.31 -30.23 2.20
C ALA A 108 -9.12 -30.57 1.29
N LEU A 109 -8.61 -29.60 0.54
CA LEU A 109 -7.42 -29.77 -0.30
C LEU A 109 -6.15 -29.88 0.55
N VAL A 110 -6.02 -29.10 1.61
CA VAL A 110 -4.92 -29.18 2.58
C VAL A 110 -4.90 -30.54 3.26
N ASP A 111 -6.03 -31.01 3.78
CA ASP A 111 -6.13 -32.35 4.38
C ASP A 111 -5.66 -33.45 3.41
N ARG A 112 -6.04 -33.32 2.13
CA ARG A 112 -5.61 -34.25 1.09
C ARG A 112 -4.12 -34.10 0.78
N ALA A 113 -3.60 -32.88 0.73
CA ALA A 113 -2.21 -32.58 0.47
C ALA A 113 -1.30 -33.14 1.59
N GLU A 114 -1.70 -33.00 2.85
CA GLU A 114 -0.99 -33.58 4.00
C GLU A 114 -0.93 -35.10 3.94
N LEU A 115 -2.03 -35.76 3.54
CA LEU A 115 -2.05 -37.21 3.35
C LEU A 115 -1.08 -37.66 2.23
N LEU A 116 -0.95 -36.87 1.17
CA LEU A 116 0.00 -37.14 0.09
C LEU A 116 1.44 -36.90 0.54
N ALA A 117 1.69 -35.82 1.30
CA ALA A 117 2.99 -35.48 1.84
C ALA A 117 3.53 -36.54 2.82
N ALA A 118 2.65 -37.20 3.56
CA ALA A 118 3.02 -38.31 4.45
C ALA A 118 3.35 -39.62 3.71
N GLY A 119 2.98 -39.72 2.42
CA GLY A 119 3.23 -40.89 1.57
C GLY A 119 4.40 -40.71 0.61
N ASP A 120 4.52 -41.62 -0.37
CA ASP A 120 5.42 -41.41 -1.51
C ASP A 120 4.68 -40.62 -2.60
N LEU A 121 5.15 -39.40 -2.90
CA LEU A 121 4.59 -38.57 -3.95
C LEU A 121 4.66 -39.25 -5.32
N GLY A 122 5.65 -40.13 -5.56
CA GLY A 122 5.75 -40.90 -6.81
C GLY A 122 4.57 -41.83 -7.04
N ASP A 123 3.91 -42.28 -5.96
CA ASP A 123 2.74 -43.16 -5.98
C ASP A 123 1.41 -42.39 -5.80
N SER A 124 1.44 -41.05 -5.74
CA SER A 124 0.26 -40.20 -5.55
C SER A 124 -0.74 -40.26 -6.71
N GLY A 125 -0.30 -40.70 -7.90
CA GLY A 125 -1.09 -40.67 -9.13
C GLY A 125 -1.29 -39.26 -9.70
N LEU A 126 -0.60 -38.26 -9.15
CA LEU A 126 -0.56 -36.90 -9.68
C LEU A 126 0.53 -36.77 -10.75
N VAL A 127 0.38 -35.77 -11.63
CA VAL A 127 1.46 -35.34 -12.51
C VAL A 127 2.38 -34.47 -11.68
N LEU A 128 3.59 -34.96 -11.40
CA LEU A 128 4.60 -34.20 -10.68
C LEU A 128 5.37 -33.32 -11.66
N GLU A 129 5.47 -32.03 -11.33
CA GLU A 129 6.34 -31.09 -12.02
C GLU A 129 7.66 -30.96 -11.27
N THR A 130 8.75 -30.74 -12.00
CA THR A 130 10.09 -30.62 -11.43
C THR A 130 10.75 -29.41 -12.04
N ASP A 131 10.92 -28.39 -11.21
CA ASP A 131 11.63 -27.17 -11.57
C ASP A 131 13.06 -27.20 -11.06
N THR A 132 13.98 -26.79 -11.93
CA THR A 132 15.41 -26.68 -11.61
C THR A 132 15.87 -25.25 -11.83
N ASP A 133 17.00 -24.89 -11.22
CA ASP A 133 17.61 -23.56 -11.32
C ASP A 133 16.72 -22.41 -10.81
N LEU A 134 15.84 -22.71 -9.84
CA LEU A 134 15.10 -21.70 -9.09
C LEU A 134 16.04 -20.90 -8.19
N ALA A 135 16.01 -19.57 -8.32
CA ALA A 135 16.76 -18.66 -7.46
C ALA A 135 15.95 -18.30 -6.20
N ARG A 136 16.63 -17.90 -5.12
CA ARG A 136 16.00 -17.51 -3.84
C ARG A 136 15.18 -16.23 -3.92
N ASP A 137 15.49 -15.38 -4.89
CA ASP A 137 14.78 -14.16 -5.26
C ASP A 137 13.87 -14.36 -6.48
N GLY A 138 13.73 -15.61 -6.93
CA GLY A 138 12.88 -15.98 -8.05
C GLY A 138 11.41 -16.00 -7.70
N PHE A 139 10.61 -16.32 -8.71
CA PHE A 139 9.16 -16.52 -8.61
C PHE A 139 8.77 -17.69 -9.52
N LEU A 140 7.80 -18.49 -9.09
CA LEU A 140 7.25 -19.58 -9.87
C LEU A 140 5.77 -19.29 -10.18
N GLU A 141 5.42 -19.24 -11.46
CA GLU A 141 4.06 -18.95 -11.90
C GLU A 141 3.08 -20.03 -11.44
N GLY A 142 1.90 -19.63 -10.96
CA GLY A 142 0.88 -20.55 -10.46
C GLY A 142 1.16 -21.09 -9.05
N THR A 143 2.06 -20.47 -8.30
CA THR A 143 2.33 -20.81 -6.88
C THR A 143 2.10 -19.62 -5.94
N PRO A 144 1.88 -19.87 -4.64
CA PRO A 144 1.74 -18.83 -3.64
C PRO A 144 2.97 -17.91 -3.54
N PRO A 145 2.82 -16.64 -3.13
CA PRO A 145 3.95 -15.70 -3.01
C PRO A 145 5.07 -16.15 -2.07
N ASP A 146 4.75 -16.96 -1.06
CA ASP A 146 5.68 -17.51 -0.07
C ASP A 146 6.31 -18.84 -0.50
N PHE A 147 6.00 -19.34 -1.70
CA PHE A 147 6.46 -20.64 -2.19
C PHE A 147 7.99 -20.78 -2.18
N ILE A 148 8.71 -19.81 -2.77
CA ILE A 148 10.17 -19.84 -2.85
C ILE A 148 10.81 -19.68 -1.46
N GLU A 149 10.25 -18.81 -0.61
CA GLU A 149 10.75 -18.63 0.75
C GLU A 149 10.64 -19.92 1.56
N THR A 150 9.47 -20.57 1.54
CA THR A 150 9.23 -21.84 2.23
C THR A 150 10.13 -22.94 1.67
N LEU A 151 10.21 -23.08 0.33
CA LEU A 151 11.04 -24.10 -0.31
C LEU A 151 12.51 -24.01 0.12
N PHE A 152 13.07 -22.81 0.26
CA PHE A 152 14.46 -22.62 0.69
C PHE A 152 14.66 -22.65 2.22
N ALA A 153 13.58 -22.63 3.01
CA ALA A 153 13.62 -22.85 4.45
C ALA A 153 13.61 -24.36 4.82
N MET A 154 13.19 -25.22 3.89
CA MET A 154 13.14 -26.68 4.05
C MET A 154 14.54 -27.33 4.01
N THR A 155 14.64 -28.56 4.53
CA THR A 155 15.83 -29.41 4.34
C THR A 155 15.69 -30.20 3.04
N PRO A 156 16.77 -30.42 2.26
CA PRO A 156 16.70 -31.31 1.10
C PRO A 156 16.17 -32.71 1.49
N GLY A 157 15.15 -33.16 0.77
CA GLY A 157 14.38 -34.38 1.02
C GLY A 157 13.06 -34.14 1.75
N ASP A 158 12.86 -32.98 2.38
CA ASP A 158 11.61 -32.66 3.06
C ASP A 158 10.49 -32.41 2.05
N VAL A 159 9.27 -32.73 2.47
CA VAL A 159 8.02 -32.43 1.78
C VAL A 159 7.22 -31.49 2.67
N ASP A 160 6.63 -30.46 2.08
CA ASP A 160 5.79 -29.49 2.78
C ASP A 160 4.53 -29.19 1.97
N VAL A 161 3.53 -28.61 2.65
CA VAL A 161 2.24 -28.24 2.09
C VAL A 161 2.02 -26.75 2.24
N LEU A 162 1.60 -26.10 1.16
CA LEU A 162 1.19 -24.71 1.13
C LEU A 162 -0.27 -24.61 0.68
N SER A 163 -0.97 -23.57 1.12
CA SER A 163 -2.32 -23.26 0.66
C SER A 163 -2.51 -21.76 0.47
N ALA A 164 -3.33 -21.41 -0.50
CA ALA A 164 -3.67 -20.04 -0.85
C ALA A 164 -4.86 -20.04 -1.79
N ASP A 165 -5.71 -19.01 -1.67
CA ASP A 165 -6.77 -18.69 -2.62
C ASP A 165 -7.72 -19.85 -2.96
N GLY A 166 -7.97 -20.78 -2.02
CA GLY A 166 -8.85 -21.93 -2.27
C GLY A 166 -8.13 -23.21 -2.75
N ASP A 167 -6.81 -23.17 -2.95
CA ASP A 167 -5.99 -24.26 -3.49
C ASP A 167 -4.90 -24.73 -2.51
N ALA A 168 -4.30 -25.89 -2.79
CA ALA A 168 -3.18 -26.44 -2.02
C ALA A 168 -2.08 -27.02 -2.93
N TRP A 169 -0.83 -26.84 -2.51
CA TRP A 169 0.37 -27.32 -3.18
C TRP A 169 1.13 -28.28 -2.26
N VAL A 170 1.66 -29.36 -2.85
CA VAL A 170 2.61 -30.23 -2.18
C VAL A 170 3.95 -30.07 -2.87
N LEU A 171 4.97 -29.66 -2.14
CA LEU A 171 6.30 -29.42 -2.67
C LEU A 171 7.33 -30.29 -1.96
N ARG A 172 8.35 -30.71 -2.71
CA ARG A 172 9.51 -31.42 -2.18
C ARG A 172 10.77 -30.70 -2.60
N LEU A 173 11.65 -30.43 -1.64
CA LEU A 173 12.96 -29.89 -1.97
C LEU A 173 13.93 -31.04 -2.31
N ASP A 174 14.30 -31.19 -3.57
CA ASP A 174 15.24 -32.26 -3.95
C ASP A 174 16.70 -31.94 -3.58
N ALA A 175 17.16 -30.72 -3.90
CA ALA A 175 18.52 -30.28 -3.64
C ALA A 175 18.65 -28.75 -3.60
N ILE A 176 19.61 -28.26 -2.80
CA ILE A 176 20.06 -26.87 -2.85
C ILE A 176 21.48 -26.85 -3.44
N ASN A 177 21.63 -26.24 -4.61
CA ASN A 177 22.92 -26.07 -5.26
C ASN A 177 23.59 -24.78 -4.80
N PRO A 178 24.90 -24.80 -4.45
CA PRO A 178 25.63 -23.58 -4.14
C PRO A 178 25.76 -22.69 -5.38
N PRO A 179 25.83 -21.36 -5.22
CA PRO A 179 26.07 -20.47 -6.34
C PRO A 179 27.43 -20.76 -6.98
N ASP A 180 27.49 -20.74 -8.31
CA ASP A 180 28.75 -20.90 -9.04
C ASP A 180 29.61 -19.64 -8.92
N ALA A 181 30.64 -19.72 -8.09
CA ALA A 181 31.58 -18.63 -7.87
C ALA A 181 32.52 -18.38 -9.07
N THR A 182 32.51 -19.23 -10.09
CA THR A 182 33.43 -19.13 -11.24
C THR A 182 32.84 -18.38 -12.43
N THR A 183 31.59 -17.92 -12.34
CA THR A 183 30.95 -17.12 -13.39
C THR A 183 31.60 -15.74 -13.53
N ASP A 184 31.54 -15.18 -14.74
CA ASP A 184 32.01 -13.82 -15.03
C ASP A 184 31.27 -12.78 -14.18
N GLU A 185 29.98 -13.00 -13.92
CA GLU A 185 29.17 -12.15 -13.04
C GLU A 185 29.65 -12.20 -11.58
N ALA A 186 29.93 -13.40 -11.05
CA ALA A 186 30.47 -13.55 -9.70
C ALA A 186 31.86 -12.94 -9.57
N ALA A 187 32.69 -12.98 -10.63
CA ALA A 187 33.98 -12.30 -10.67
C ALA A 187 33.81 -10.77 -10.65
N ALA A 188 32.93 -10.22 -11.49
CA ALA A 188 32.65 -8.79 -11.54
C ALA A 188 32.11 -8.25 -10.21
N LEU A 189 31.21 -8.98 -9.55
CA LEU A 189 30.67 -8.60 -8.25
C LEU A 189 31.75 -8.57 -7.16
N ARG A 190 32.64 -9.57 -7.13
CA ARG A 190 33.78 -9.60 -6.18
C ARG A 190 34.74 -8.44 -6.41
N ASP A 191 35.07 -8.15 -7.65
CA ASP A 191 35.98 -7.06 -7.99
C ASP A 191 35.40 -5.69 -7.63
N ALA A 192 34.10 -5.47 -7.89
CA ALA A 192 33.40 -4.26 -7.50
C ALA A 192 33.34 -4.08 -5.98
N PHE A 193 33.04 -5.15 -5.24
CA PHE A 193 33.05 -5.15 -3.78
C PHE A 193 34.45 -4.83 -3.24
N ALA A 194 35.49 -5.52 -3.73
CA ALA A 194 36.87 -5.31 -3.31
C ALA A 194 37.34 -3.86 -3.56
N ALA A 195 37.03 -3.29 -4.72
CA ALA A 195 37.37 -1.91 -5.05
C ALA A 195 36.69 -0.90 -4.11
N ARG A 196 35.39 -1.09 -3.82
CA ARG A 196 34.64 -0.23 -2.89
C ARG A 196 35.23 -0.31 -1.48
N THR A 197 35.46 -1.52 -0.97
CA THR A 197 36.04 -1.73 0.36
C THR A 197 37.44 -1.13 0.47
N ALA A 198 38.27 -1.23 -0.56
CA ALA A 198 39.61 -0.64 -0.54
C ALA A 198 39.57 0.88 -0.39
N VAL A 199 38.65 1.55 -1.10
CA VAL A 199 38.45 3.01 -0.98
C VAL A 199 37.94 3.37 0.42
N GLU A 200 36.91 2.67 0.92
CA GLU A 200 36.33 2.90 2.24
C GLU A 200 37.36 2.71 3.36
N MET A 201 38.18 1.66 3.29
CA MET A 201 39.26 1.42 4.25
C MET A 201 40.34 2.51 4.18
N SER A 202 40.70 2.98 2.98
CA SER A 202 41.69 4.06 2.82
C SER A 202 41.19 5.36 3.44
N THR A 203 39.95 5.76 3.16
CA THR A 203 39.35 6.96 3.73
C THR A 203 39.19 6.84 5.24
N GLY A 204 38.72 5.69 5.73
CA GLY A 204 38.59 5.40 7.15
C GLY A 204 39.93 5.46 7.89
N LEU A 205 41.01 4.92 7.30
CA LEU A 205 42.35 4.99 7.87
C LEU A 205 42.86 6.43 7.95
N ILE A 206 42.69 7.23 6.91
CA ILE A 206 43.13 8.64 6.89
C ILE A 206 42.36 9.44 7.95
N GLN A 207 41.05 9.23 8.08
CA GLN A 207 40.23 9.90 9.09
C GLN A 207 40.65 9.50 10.50
N ALA A 208 40.80 8.19 10.77
CA ALA A 208 41.22 7.68 12.07
C ALA A 208 42.62 8.20 12.45
N TYR A 209 43.55 8.24 11.50
CA TYR A 209 44.89 8.78 11.71
C TYR A 209 44.87 10.30 11.96
N THR A 210 44.07 11.06 11.20
CA THR A 210 43.92 12.51 11.39
C THR A 210 43.32 12.83 12.75
N GLN A 211 42.29 12.08 13.16
CA GLN A 211 41.68 12.22 14.48
C GLN A 211 42.70 11.93 15.60
N ALA A 212 43.47 10.84 15.47
CA ALA A 212 44.51 10.51 16.45
C ALA A 212 45.60 11.60 16.58
N ILE A 213 45.97 12.27 15.48
CA ILE A 213 46.88 13.43 15.53
C ILE A 213 46.24 14.62 16.23
N LEU A 214 44.99 14.96 15.91
CA LEU A 214 44.28 16.09 16.52
C LEU A 214 44.14 15.89 18.04
N ASP A 215 43.76 14.68 18.47
CA ASP A 215 43.64 14.32 19.89
C ASP A 215 44.99 14.37 20.62
N GLY A 216 46.08 13.98 19.94
CA GLY A 216 47.44 14.00 20.50
C GLY A 216 48.12 15.37 20.54
N THR A 217 47.65 16.34 19.75
CA THR A 217 48.28 17.67 19.61
C THR A 217 47.63 18.77 20.46
N GLY A 218 46.49 18.50 21.11
CA GLY A 218 45.81 19.45 22.01
C GLY A 218 45.23 20.68 21.30
N VAL A 219 45.07 20.63 19.97
CA VAL A 219 44.52 21.72 19.17
C VAL A 219 43.00 21.71 19.27
N SER A 220 42.41 22.72 19.93
CA SER A 220 40.97 22.93 19.97
C SER A 220 40.53 23.85 18.84
N VAL A 221 39.77 23.30 17.89
CA VAL A 221 39.13 24.08 16.83
C VAL A 221 37.85 24.69 17.39
N ASN A 222 37.75 26.01 17.39
CA ASN A 222 36.54 26.69 17.83
C ASN A 222 35.50 26.74 16.70
N GLN A 223 34.70 25.67 16.57
CA GLN A 223 33.64 25.54 15.55
C GLN A 223 32.68 26.74 15.50
N SER A 224 32.46 27.43 16.63
CA SER A 224 31.57 28.61 16.66
C SER A 224 32.10 29.78 15.84
N ALA A 225 33.43 29.95 15.77
CA ALA A 225 34.07 30.99 14.96
C ALA A 225 34.07 30.63 13.46
N LEU A 226 34.24 29.34 13.12
CA LEU A 226 34.20 28.86 11.74
C LEU A 226 32.81 28.99 11.12
N ASN A 227 31.76 28.63 11.86
CA ASN A 227 30.38 28.75 11.38
C ASN A 227 29.95 30.22 11.18
N ALA A 228 30.45 31.14 12.01
CA ALA A 228 30.19 32.57 11.87
C ALA A 228 30.82 33.19 10.61
N VAL A 229 31.97 32.69 10.18
CA VAL A 229 32.65 33.17 8.95
C VAL A 229 32.03 32.54 7.70
N ASN A 230 31.67 31.24 7.73
CA ASN A 230 31.01 30.59 6.59
C ASN A 230 29.63 31.20 6.30
N ALA A 231 28.92 31.70 7.33
CA ALA A 231 27.65 32.41 7.17
C ALA A 231 27.79 33.85 6.59
N GLN A 232 29.02 34.38 6.51
CA GLN A 232 29.31 35.71 5.96
C GLN A 232 29.91 35.67 4.54
N LEU A 233 30.15 34.47 4.00
CA LEU A 233 30.52 34.29 2.60
C LEU A 233 29.23 34.08 1.77
N PRO A 234 28.97 34.88 0.72
CA PRO A 234 27.73 34.82 -0.07
C PRO A 234 27.61 33.56 -0.93
#